data_AF-A0A2E9YGD5-F1
#
_entry.id   AF-A0A2E9YGD5-F1
#
_cell.length_a   1.000
_cell.length_b   1.000
_cell.length_c   1.000
_cell.angle_alpha   90.00
_cell.angle_beta   90.00
_cell.angle_gamma   90.00
#
_symmetry.space_group_name_H-M   'P 1'
#
loop_
_entity.id
_entity.type
_entity.pdbx_description
1 polymer ?
#
loop_
_entity_poly.entity_id
_entity_poly.type
_entity_poly.pdbx_seq_one_letter_code
_entity_poly.pdbx_strand_id
1 'polypeptide(L)'
;MPHPIAKIKRDGHLRSMMGLLEQKLEPLDLPDRSALVYSFSPRIGPVAKSCGFGMPITRLVPHLRPWGHWKVKRAVGTPHFARTSVPGLIRNLRRNGMPVMGMALEFLNGWTRWINPGLPVGLHGGGLERFNRARAGMGAFVWPAPLELERALIGAGCSLISDNINPDIVSLPDGSARWPRPASQPLDEEWGARLYSAADGEHADLIDEASSSLPTWAELDQGRRREIISEQGRRLLWSGSEDKWIAEAERGLPWGSPRIMGHRGAGKTHSW
;
A
#
# COMPACT_ATOMS: atom_id res chain seq x y z
N MET A 1 -8.17 -24.09 -19.73
CA MET A 1 -7.76 -22.86 -20.45
C MET A 1 -8.90 -21.84 -20.37
N PRO A 2 -8.69 -20.54 -20.11
CA PRO A 2 -9.80 -19.59 -20.16
C PRO A 2 -10.16 -19.24 -21.62
N HIS A 3 -11.46 -19.27 -21.92
CA HIS A 3 -12.05 -19.09 -23.26
C HIS A 3 -11.64 -17.76 -23.93
N PRO A 4 -11.24 -17.74 -25.21
CA PRO A 4 -10.75 -16.54 -25.90
C PRO A 4 -11.78 -15.40 -26.01
N ILE A 5 -13.07 -15.73 -26.15
CA ILE A 5 -14.17 -14.76 -26.31
C ILE A 5 -14.41 -13.91 -25.05
N ALA A 6 -14.06 -14.43 -23.86
CA ALA A 6 -14.21 -13.69 -22.60
C ALA A 6 -13.15 -12.57 -22.42
N LYS A 7 -12.08 -12.55 -23.23
CA LYS A 7 -11.02 -11.54 -23.13
C LYS A 7 -11.46 -10.18 -23.70
N ILE A 8 -12.16 -10.18 -24.83
CA ILE A 8 -12.52 -8.95 -25.57
C ILE A 8 -13.59 -8.15 -24.81
N LYS A 9 -14.60 -8.81 -24.24
CA LYS A 9 -15.65 -8.14 -23.43
C LYS A 9 -15.09 -7.51 -22.13
N ARG A 10 -14.03 -8.08 -21.54
CA ARG A 10 -13.42 -7.57 -20.31
C ARG A 10 -12.59 -6.31 -20.53
N ASP A 11 -11.82 -6.25 -21.61
CA ASP A 11 -11.02 -5.06 -21.93
C ASP A 11 -11.93 -3.87 -22.26
N GLY A 12 -13.03 -4.11 -23.00
CA GLY A 12 -14.05 -3.08 -23.26
C GLY A 12 -14.72 -2.55 -21.99
N HIS A 13 -15.09 -3.44 -21.07
CA HIS A 13 -15.65 -3.03 -19.77
C HIS A 13 -14.66 -2.22 -18.93
N LEU A 14 -13.39 -2.65 -18.84
CA LEU A 14 -12.35 -1.90 -18.13
C LEU A 14 -12.15 -0.51 -18.73
N ARG A 15 -12.14 -0.39 -20.05
CA ARG A 15 -12.04 0.90 -20.74
C ARG A 15 -13.23 1.80 -20.42
N SER A 16 -14.45 1.26 -20.44
CA SER A 16 -15.66 2.01 -20.08
C SER A 16 -15.62 2.50 -18.63
N MET A 17 -15.17 1.65 -17.69
CA MET A 17 -15.00 2.04 -16.29
C MET A 17 -13.93 3.11 -16.11
N MET A 18 -12.81 3.03 -16.84
CA MET A 18 -11.77 4.05 -16.83
C MET A 18 -12.28 5.40 -17.32
N GLY A 19 -12.98 5.45 -18.46
CA GLY A 19 -13.56 6.70 -18.95
C GLY A 19 -14.58 7.30 -17.98
N LEU A 20 -15.38 6.46 -17.31
CA LEU A 20 -16.31 6.92 -16.27
C LEU A 20 -15.59 7.47 -15.03
N LEU A 21 -14.46 6.86 -14.63
CA LEU A 21 -13.63 7.37 -13.53
C LEU A 21 -13.03 8.73 -13.87
N GLU A 22 -12.43 8.89 -15.05
CA GLU A 22 -11.90 10.19 -15.50
C GLU A 22 -12.99 11.26 -15.49
N GLN A 23 -14.15 10.98 -16.12
CA GLN A 23 -15.27 11.94 -16.16
C GLN A 23 -15.77 12.34 -14.77
N LYS A 24 -15.81 11.40 -13.80
CA LYS A 24 -16.32 11.67 -12.46
C LYS A 24 -15.31 12.32 -11.53
N LEU A 25 -14.02 12.13 -11.78
CA LEU A 25 -12.95 12.62 -10.91
C LEU A 25 -12.28 13.89 -11.45
N GLU A 26 -12.40 14.19 -12.73
CA GLU A 26 -11.92 15.44 -13.35
C GLU A 26 -12.39 16.70 -12.60
N PRO A 27 -13.68 16.82 -12.18
CA PRO A 27 -14.12 18.01 -11.45
C PRO A 27 -13.55 18.15 -10.04
N LEU A 28 -12.95 17.09 -9.47
CA LEU A 28 -12.42 17.11 -8.11
C LEU A 28 -10.98 17.63 -8.02
N ASP A 29 -10.31 17.84 -9.16
CA ASP A 29 -8.92 18.32 -9.26
C ASP A 29 -7.99 17.67 -8.21
N LEU A 30 -8.01 16.34 -8.18
CA LEU A 30 -7.32 15.59 -7.13
C LEU A 30 -5.81 15.83 -7.22
N PRO A 31 -5.13 16.13 -6.11
CA PRO A 31 -3.69 16.33 -6.11
C PRO A 31 -2.95 15.12 -6.68
N ASP A 32 -1.81 15.37 -7.31
CA ASP A 32 -0.90 14.33 -7.72
C ASP A 32 -0.63 13.35 -6.57
N ARG A 33 -0.63 12.05 -6.88
CA ARG A 33 -0.35 10.96 -5.92
C ARG A 33 -1.32 10.81 -4.75
N SER A 34 -2.45 11.51 -4.76
CA SER A 34 -3.53 11.36 -3.78
C SER A 34 -4.48 10.19 -4.07
N ALA A 35 -4.61 9.81 -5.35
CA ALA A 35 -5.53 8.78 -5.81
C ALA A 35 -4.84 7.67 -6.62
N LEU A 36 -5.30 6.42 -6.43
CA LEU A 36 -4.81 5.23 -7.10
C LEU A 36 -5.99 4.32 -7.43
N VAL A 37 -6.04 3.83 -8.67
CA VAL A 37 -7.03 2.81 -9.07
C VAL A 37 -6.38 1.43 -9.01
N TYR A 38 -6.96 0.51 -8.24
CA TYR A 38 -6.49 -0.87 -8.18
C TYR A 38 -7.55 -1.86 -8.69
N SER A 39 -7.09 -2.96 -9.26
CA SER A 39 -7.97 -4.05 -9.72
C SER A 39 -7.30 -5.42 -9.56
N PHE A 40 -8.11 -6.45 -9.33
CA PHE A 40 -7.63 -7.84 -9.42
C PHE A 40 -7.39 -8.29 -10.87
N SER A 41 -7.85 -7.54 -11.88
CA SER A 41 -7.74 -7.95 -13.27
C SER A 41 -6.29 -7.91 -13.76
N PRO A 42 -5.74 -8.99 -14.37
CA PRO A 42 -4.42 -8.96 -15.01
C PRO A 42 -4.35 -8.02 -16.22
N ARG A 43 -5.51 -7.56 -16.73
CA ARG A 43 -5.61 -6.70 -17.91
C ARG A 43 -5.62 -5.21 -17.59
N ILE A 44 -5.68 -4.82 -16.31
CA ILE A 44 -5.80 -3.40 -15.92
C ILE A 44 -4.66 -2.54 -16.48
N GLY A 45 -3.42 -3.02 -16.39
CA GLY A 45 -2.23 -2.36 -16.96
C GLY A 45 -2.28 -2.19 -18.47
N PRO A 46 -2.37 -3.29 -19.25
CA PRO A 46 -2.46 -3.22 -20.70
C PRO A 46 -3.62 -2.37 -21.22
N VAL A 47 -4.80 -2.44 -20.58
CA VAL A 47 -5.97 -1.66 -21.00
C VAL A 47 -5.77 -0.18 -20.73
N ALA A 48 -5.33 0.20 -19.52
CA ALA A 48 -5.03 1.60 -19.18
C ALA A 48 -4.03 2.22 -20.15
N LYS A 49 -2.95 1.50 -20.47
CA LYS A 49 -1.96 1.95 -21.44
C LYS A 49 -2.56 2.11 -22.85
N SER A 50 -3.46 1.20 -23.25
CA SER A 50 -4.09 1.24 -24.58
C SER A 50 -5.08 2.40 -24.77
N CYS A 51 -5.69 2.90 -23.69
CA CYS A 51 -6.64 4.01 -23.73
C CYS A 51 -6.05 5.33 -23.19
N GLY A 52 -4.76 5.36 -22.85
CA GLY A 52 -4.11 6.57 -22.31
C GLY A 52 -4.65 7.02 -20.96
N PHE A 53 -5.14 6.09 -20.12
CA PHE A 53 -5.75 6.42 -18.83
C PHE A 53 -4.76 7.17 -17.93
N GLY A 54 -5.15 8.36 -17.47
CA GLY A 54 -4.23 9.33 -16.84
C GLY A 54 -3.90 9.04 -15.38
N MET A 55 -4.78 8.34 -14.65
CA MET A 55 -4.58 8.10 -13.22
C MET A 55 -3.59 6.96 -12.95
N PRO A 56 -2.82 7.03 -11.84
CA PRO A 56 -2.03 5.91 -11.35
C PRO A 56 -2.88 4.65 -11.17
N ILE A 57 -2.37 3.53 -11.66
CA ILE A 57 -3.03 2.23 -11.49
C ILE A 57 -2.11 1.18 -10.88
N THR A 58 -2.71 0.20 -10.22
CA THR A 58 -2.02 -1.02 -9.81
C THR A 58 -2.90 -2.26 -9.95
N ARG A 59 -2.25 -3.41 -9.92
CA ARG A 59 -2.91 -4.71 -9.86
C ARG A 59 -2.74 -5.31 -8.48
N LEU A 60 -3.83 -5.80 -7.88
CA LEU A 60 -3.79 -6.60 -6.67
C LEU A 60 -3.38 -8.05 -6.98
N VAL A 61 -2.46 -8.58 -6.18
CA VAL A 61 -1.90 -9.94 -6.33
C VAL A 61 -2.00 -10.71 -5.00
N PRO A 62 -2.39 -11.99 -4.99
CA PRO A 62 -2.67 -12.85 -6.14
C PRO A 62 -3.99 -12.52 -6.81
N HIS A 63 -4.13 -12.93 -8.07
CA HIS A 63 -5.42 -12.84 -8.74
C HIS A 63 -6.42 -13.78 -8.06
N LEU A 64 -7.34 -13.22 -7.29
CA LEU A 64 -8.50 -13.93 -6.78
C LEU A 64 -9.57 -13.98 -7.87
N ARG A 65 -10.15 -15.16 -8.12
CA ARG A 65 -11.31 -15.24 -9.00
C ARG A 65 -12.53 -14.59 -8.33
N PRO A 66 -13.46 -13.98 -9.11
CA PRO A 66 -14.59 -13.25 -8.53
C PRO A 66 -15.61 -14.15 -7.79
N TRP A 67 -15.64 -15.45 -8.10
CA TRP A 67 -16.63 -16.42 -7.60
C TRP A 67 -15.99 -17.55 -6.80
N GLY A 68 -16.78 -18.18 -5.92
CA GLY A 68 -16.39 -19.36 -5.13
C GLY A 68 -16.20 -19.09 -3.63
N HIS A 69 -16.34 -20.15 -2.83
CA HIS A 69 -16.11 -20.15 -1.38
C HIS A 69 -14.63 -19.83 -1.05
N TRP A 70 -14.34 -19.25 0.12
CA TRP A 70 -12.99 -18.74 0.47
C TRP A 70 -11.89 -19.81 0.38
N LYS A 71 -12.18 -21.06 0.79
CA LYS A 71 -11.27 -22.20 0.66
C LYS A 71 -10.91 -22.49 -0.80
N VAL A 72 -11.88 -22.35 -1.71
CA VAL A 72 -11.70 -22.52 -3.16
C VAL A 72 -10.92 -21.35 -3.76
N LYS A 73 -11.19 -20.12 -3.31
CA LYS A 73 -10.42 -18.93 -3.74
C LYS A 73 -8.93 -19.04 -3.35
N ARG A 74 -8.63 -19.51 -2.14
CA ARG A 74 -7.24 -19.80 -1.71
C ARG A 74 -6.63 -20.90 -2.56
N ALA A 75 -7.28 -22.07 -2.70
CA ALA A 75 -6.76 -23.20 -3.47
C ALA A 75 -6.46 -22.87 -4.96
N VAL A 76 -7.24 -21.97 -5.57
CA VAL A 76 -7.02 -21.50 -6.96
C VAL A 76 -6.01 -20.36 -7.04
N GLY A 77 -5.80 -19.60 -5.96
CA GLY A 77 -4.75 -18.57 -5.85
C GLY A 77 -3.36 -19.16 -5.58
N THR A 78 -3.28 -20.31 -4.91
CA THR A 78 -2.03 -21.00 -4.52
C THR A 78 -1.08 -21.28 -5.68
N PRO A 79 -1.53 -21.72 -6.89
CA PRO A 79 -0.62 -21.92 -8.01
C PRO A 79 -0.04 -20.62 -8.59
N HIS A 80 -0.76 -19.50 -8.52
CA HIS A 80 -0.21 -18.21 -8.94
C HIS A 80 0.79 -17.69 -7.91
N PHE A 81 0.45 -17.82 -6.63
CA PHE A 81 1.31 -17.48 -5.51
C PHE A 81 2.64 -18.25 -5.60
N ALA A 82 2.61 -19.58 -5.62
CA ALA A 82 3.78 -20.47 -5.71
C ALA A 82 4.64 -20.31 -6.99
N ARG A 83 4.18 -19.57 -8.00
CA ARG A 83 4.94 -19.32 -9.25
C ARG A 83 5.42 -17.87 -9.38
N THR A 84 5.11 -17.00 -8.42
CA THR A 84 5.39 -15.56 -8.51
C THR A 84 6.34 -15.15 -7.41
N SER A 85 7.58 -14.81 -7.79
CA SER A 85 8.50 -14.14 -6.87
C SER A 85 8.14 -12.67 -6.73
N VAL A 86 8.30 -12.10 -5.54
CA VAL A 86 8.06 -10.66 -5.31
C VAL A 86 8.91 -9.77 -6.23
N PRO A 87 10.22 -10.03 -6.44
CA PRO A 87 11.01 -9.28 -7.43
C PRO A 87 10.51 -9.45 -8.88
N GLY A 88 9.98 -10.63 -9.23
CA GLY A 88 9.37 -10.88 -10.54
C GLY A 88 8.10 -10.05 -10.74
N LEU A 89 7.25 -9.99 -9.71
CA LEU A 89 6.05 -9.16 -9.69
C LEU A 89 6.40 -7.68 -9.87
N ILE A 90 7.30 -7.15 -9.05
CA ILE A 90 7.74 -5.74 -9.11
C ILE A 90 8.25 -5.39 -10.51
N ARG A 91 9.11 -6.24 -11.10
CA ARG A 91 9.60 -6.03 -12.48
C ARG A 91 8.47 -6.05 -13.51
N ASN A 92 7.43 -6.85 -13.32
CA ASN A 92 6.27 -6.86 -14.21
C ASN A 92 5.43 -5.58 -14.06
N LEU A 93 5.16 -5.13 -12.84
CA LEU A 93 4.39 -3.92 -12.57
C LEU A 93 5.10 -2.67 -13.09
N ARG A 94 6.41 -2.53 -12.85
CA ARG A 94 7.22 -1.41 -13.41
C ARG A 94 7.21 -1.38 -14.93
N ARG A 95 7.33 -2.54 -15.60
CA ARG A 95 7.22 -2.63 -17.07
C ARG A 95 5.86 -2.17 -17.60
N ASN A 96 4.82 -2.22 -16.78
CA ASN A 96 3.48 -1.71 -17.10
C ASN A 96 3.26 -0.28 -16.58
N GLY A 97 4.30 0.43 -16.14
CA GLY A 97 4.23 1.82 -15.68
C GLY A 97 3.53 2.00 -14.33
N MET A 98 3.34 0.93 -13.54
CA MET A 98 2.63 1.03 -12.27
C MET A 98 3.58 1.55 -11.17
N PRO A 99 3.21 2.63 -10.44
CA PRO A 99 4.04 3.20 -9.37
C PRO A 99 3.90 2.47 -8.03
N VAL A 100 2.87 1.62 -7.92
CA VAL A 100 2.50 0.90 -6.70
C VAL A 100 2.34 -0.58 -7.00
N MET A 101 2.71 -1.45 -6.06
CA MET A 101 2.39 -2.86 -6.03
C MET A 101 1.30 -3.14 -5.00
N GLY A 102 0.19 -3.72 -5.43
CA GLY A 102 -0.83 -4.26 -4.54
C GLY A 102 -0.58 -5.75 -4.28
N MET A 103 -0.39 -6.13 -3.02
CA MET A 103 -0.06 -7.53 -2.69
C MET A 103 -0.75 -8.04 -1.43
N ALA A 104 -0.91 -9.36 -1.37
CA ALA A 104 -1.39 -10.04 -0.19
C ALA A 104 -0.32 -10.11 0.92
N LEU A 105 -0.73 -10.02 2.18
CA LEU A 105 0.13 -10.14 3.35
C LEU A 105 0.93 -11.45 3.36
N GLU A 106 0.37 -12.54 2.84
CA GLU A 106 0.99 -13.86 2.78
C GLU A 106 2.34 -13.89 2.04
N PHE A 107 2.63 -12.90 1.20
CA PHE A 107 3.94 -12.76 0.54
C PHE A 107 5.04 -12.28 1.47
N LEU A 108 4.69 -11.59 2.57
CA LEU A 108 5.63 -10.99 3.52
C LEU A 108 5.64 -11.72 4.88
N ASN A 109 4.47 -12.21 5.30
CA ASN A 109 4.28 -12.82 6.61
C ASN A 109 3.73 -14.26 6.53
N GLY A 110 4.12 -15.08 7.50
CA GLY A 110 3.72 -16.48 7.60
C GLY A 110 4.59 -17.46 6.78
N TRP A 111 4.29 -18.74 6.92
CA TRP A 111 5.03 -19.83 6.25
C TRP A 111 4.90 -19.77 4.72
N THR A 112 3.84 -19.16 4.21
CA THR A 112 3.55 -19.04 2.78
C THR A 112 4.63 -18.29 2.01
N ARG A 113 5.33 -17.33 2.63
CA ARG A 113 6.40 -16.58 1.96
C ARG A 113 7.53 -17.46 1.39
N TRP A 114 7.70 -18.66 1.94
CA TRP A 114 8.73 -19.64 1.53
C TRP A 114 8.30 -20.51 0.34
N ILE A 115 7.04 -20.46 -0.07
CA ILE A 115 6.52 -21.24 -1.21
C ILE A 115 6.89 -20.57 -2.55
N ASN A 116 7.15 -19.27 -2.52
CA ASN A 116 7.40 -18.49 -3.73
C ASN A 116 8.81 -18.77 -4.29
N PRO A 117 9.01 -18.75 -5.62
CA PRO A 117 10.33 -19.01 -6.19
C PRO A 117 11.35 -17.94 -5.77
N GLY A 118 12.55 -18.38 -5.41
CA GLY A 118 13.66 -17.50 -5.02
C GLY A 118 13.75 -17.25 -3.52
N LEU A 119 14.62 -16.31 -3.12
CA LEU A 119 14.80 -15.97 -1.71
C LEU A 119 13.54 -15.27 -1.16
N PRO A 120 13.00 -15.71 -0.02
CA PRO A 120 11.81 -15.11 0.56
C PRO A 120 12.08 -13.67 0.98
N VAL A 121 11.06 -12.84 0.89
CA VAL A 121 11.04 -11.49 1.48
C VAL A 121 10.23 -11.51 2.78
N GLY A 122 10.28 -10.44 3.56
CA GLY A 122 9.48 -10.35 4.78
C GLY A 122 9.49 -8.97 5.43
N LEU A 123 8.92 -8.91 6.64
CA LEU A 123 8.77 -7.66 7.41
C LEU A 123 9.99 -7.32 8.29
N HIS A 124 10.92 -8.26 8.48
CA HIS A 124 12.07 -8.09 9.38
C HIS A 124 13.39 -8.64 8.78
N GLY A 125 14.51 -8.17 9.34
CA GLY A 125 15.86 -8.64 9.05
C GLY A 125 16.22 -8.64 7.56
N GLY A 126 17.02 -9.62 7.11
CA GLY A 126 17.43 -9.72 5.71
C GLY A 126 16.27 -9.92 4.72
N GLY A 127 15.10 -10.41 5.18
CA GLY A 127 13.89 -10.48 4.35
C GLY A 127 13.32 -9.11 4.02
N LEU A 128 13.35 -8.19 4.98
CA LEU A 128 12.96 -6.79 4.79
C LEU A 128 13.93 -6.06 3.88
N GLU A 129 15.23 -6.24 4.09
CA GLU A 129 16.24 -5.62 3.24
C GLU A 129 16.10 -6.06 1.77
N ARG A 130 15.87 -7.36 1.52
CA ARG A 130 15.57 -7.89 0.18
C ARG A 130 14.29 -7.28 -0.40
N PHE A 131 13.25 -7.13 0.42
CA PHE A 131 12.00 -6.51 0.01
C PHE A 131 12.21 -5.06 -0.44
N ASN A 132 12.85 -4.25 0.41
CA ASN A 132 13.14 -2.84 0.16
C ASN A 132 14.04 -2.65 -1.06
N ARG A 133 15.11 -3.45 -1.18
CA ARG A 133 15.98 -3.45 -2.36
C ARG A 133 15.21 -3.79 -3.65
N ALA A 134 14.30 -4.76 -3.60
CA ALA A 134 13.52 -5.13 -4.77
C ALA A 134 12.55 -4.01 -5.19
N ARG A 135 11.81 -3.43 -4.23
CA ARG A 135 10.79 -2.40 -4.51
C ARG A 135 11.38 -1.02 -4.76
N ALA A 136 12.57 -0.72 -4.25
CA ALA A 136 13.37 0.46 -4.58
C ALA A 136 12.57 1.79 -4.66
N GLY A 137 11.68 2.02 -3.69
CA GLY A 137 10.81 3.22 -3.64
C GLY A 137 9.43 3.07 -4.29
N MET A 138 9.14 1.96 -4.96
CA MET A 138 7.79 1.59 -5.37
C MET A 138 6.90 1.43 -4.13
N GLY A 139 5.69 2.00 -4.19
CA GLY A 139 4.73 1.88 -3.10
C GLY A 139 4.25 0.45 -2.93
N ALA A 140 4.17 -0.05 -1.71
CA ALA A 140 3.74 -1.42 -1.43
C ALA A 140 2.45 -1.42 -0.62
N PHE A 141 1.33 -1.73 -1.28
CA PHE A 141 0.00 -1.69 -0.69
C PHE A 141 -0.41 -3.11 -0.31
N VAL A 142 -0.46 -3.37 0.99
CA VAL A 142 -0.62 -4.71 1.56
C VAL A 142 -2.03 -4.90 2.10
N TRP A 143 -2.65 -6.03 1.74
CA TRP A 143 -3.97 -6.46 2.21
C TRP A 143 -3.93 -7.95 2.61
N PRO A 144 -4.72 -8.41 3.59
CA PRO A 144 -5.30 -7.59 4.65
C PRO A 144 -4.19 -7.01 5.54
N ALA A 145 -4.49 -5.91 6.22
CA ALA A 145 -3.60 -5.29 7.20
C ALA A 145 -4.20 -5.44 8.62
N PRO A 146 -3.94 -6.56 9.31
CA PRO A 146 -4.42 -6.81 10.67
C PRO A 146 -3.65 -5.93 11.68
N LEU A 147 -4.30 -5.56 12.79
CA LEU A 147 -3.75 -4.59 13.74
C LEU A 147 -2.45 -5.09 14.39
N GLU A 148 -2.32 -6.40 14.62
CA GLU A 148 -1.15 -7.05 15.21
C GLU A 148 0.13 -6.87 14.37
N LEU A 149 -0.02 -6.58 13.07
CA LEU A 149 1.10 -6.40 12.15
C LEU A 149 1.21 -4.96 11.63
N GLU A 150 0.34 -4.05 12.07
CA GLU A 150 0.26 -2.68 11.55
C GLU A 150 1.61 -1.96 11.68
N ARG A 151 2.19 -1.96 12.89
CA ARG A 151 3.50 -1.37 13.16
C ARG A 151 4.63 -1.99 12.32
N ALA A 152 4.64 -3.31 12.20
CA ALA A 152 5.64 -4.03 11.40
C ALA A 152 5.53 -3.70 9.90
N LEU A 153 4.31 -3.58 9.37
CA LEU A 153 4.04 -3.20 7.99
C LEU A 153 4.43 -1.76 7.70
N ILE A 154 4.06 -0.81 8.58
CA ILE A 154 4.46 0.60 8.46
C ILE A 154 5.98 0.73 8.54
N GLY A 155 6.61 0.06 9.50
CA GLY A 155 8.07 0.02 9.65
C GLY A 155 8.78 -0.56 8.43
N ALA A 156 8.18 -1.56 7.77
CA ALA A 156 8.66 -2.11 6.51
C ALA A 156 8.50 -1.18 5.29
N GLY A 157 7.83 -0.04 5.46
CA GLY A 157 7.55 0.90 4.40
C GLY A 157 6.33 0.52 3.55
N CYS A 158 5.42 -0.31 4.07
CA CYS A 158 4.19 -0.69 3.40
C CYS A 158 3.06 0.30 3.72
N SER A 159 2.22 0.56 2.72
CA SER A 159 0.89 1.12 2.92
C SER A 159 -0.12 0.00 3.18
N LEU A 160 -1.06 0.25 4.06
CA LEU A 160 -1.99 -0.72 4.62
C LEU A 160 -3.36 -0.49 4.00
N ILE A 161 -3.93 -1.56 3.45
CA ILE A 161 -5.34 -1.61 3.06
C ILE A 161 -6.05 -2.38 4.18
N SER A 162 -6.68 -1.65 5.09
CA SER A 162 -7.27 -2.20 6.31
C SER A 162 -8.79 -2.04 6.34
N ASP A 163 -9.45 -3.03 6.93
CA ASP A 163 -10.85 -2.96 7.31
C ASP A 163 -11.01 -2.31 8.71
N ASN A 164 -9.93 -2.19 9.49
CA ASN A 164 -9.91 -1.62 10.84
C ASN A 164 -9.63 -0.11 10.82
N ILE A 165 -10.48 0.67 10.14
CA ILE A 165 -10.33 2.12 10.00
C ILE A 165 -11.08 2.93 11.07
N ASN A 166 -11.60 2.27 12.11
CA ASN A 166 -12.28 2.95 13.21
C ASN A 166 -11.31 3.92 13.91
N PRO A 167 -11.61 5.24 13.95
CA PRO A 167 -10.76 6.23 14.63
C PRO A 167 -10.65 6.00 16.14
N ASP A 168 -11.61 5.29 16.75
CA ASP A 168 -11.59 5.03 18.20
C ASP A 168 -10.57 3.96 18.60
N ILE A 169 -9.95 3.27 17.64
CA ILE A 169 -8.88 2.31 17.91
C ILE A 169 -7.58 3.09 18.10
N VAL A 170 -7.27 3.41 19.35
CA VAL A 170 -6.10 4.21 19.76
C VAL A 170 -4.91 3.36 20.25
N SER A 171 -5.16 2.10 20.61
CA SER A 171 -4.14 1.11 20.97
C SER A 171 -4.09 -0.03 19.96
N LEU A 172 -2.89 -0.52 19.67
CA LEU A 172 -2.66 -1.78 18.97
C LEU A 172 -2.73 -2.95 19.96
N PRO A 173 -2.95 -4.19 19.48
CA PRO A 173 -3.02 -5.39 20.34
C PRO A 173 -1.76 -5.68 21.17
N ASP A 174 -0.62 -5.10 20.80
CA ASP A 174 0.64 -5.20 21.55
C ASP A 174 0.78 -4.14 22.67
N GLY A 175 -0.26 -3.32 22.89
CA GLY A 175 -0.29 -2.25 23.87
C GLY A 175 0.40 -0.96 23.41
N SER A 176 0.86 -0.88 22.15
CA SER A 176 1.44 0.35 21.63
C SER A 176 0.40 1.31 21.07
N ALA A 177 0.64 2.62 21.17
CA ALA A 177 -0.23 3.63 20.58
C ALA A 177 -0.33 3.48 19.05
N ARG A 178 -1.54 3.63 18.52
CA ARG A 178 -1.83 3.57 17.09
C ARG A 178 -1.87 4.95 16.48
N TRP A 179 -0.88 5.29 15.66
CA TRP A 179 -0.90 6.53 14.88
C TRP A 179 -1.53 6.32 13.49
N PRO A 180 -2.72 6.89 13.19
CA PRO A 180 -3.46 6.57 11.97
C PRO A 180 -2.92 7.27 10.70
N ARG A 181 -2.03 8.26 10.84
CA ARG A 181 -1.61 9.17 9.76
C ARG A 181 -0.08 9.17 9.50
N PRO A 182 0.59 8.00 9.36
CA PRO A 182 2.05 7.91 9.34
C PRO A 182 2.75 8.73 8.25
N ALA A 183 2.12 8.95 7.08
CA ALA A 183 2.68 9.80 6.03
C ALA A 183 2.02 11.18 5.93
N SER A 184 0.71 11.28 6.11
CA SER A 184 -0.02 12.54 5.94
C SER A 184 0.14 13.52 7.11
N GLN A 185 0.54 13.02 8.28
CA GLN A 185 0.87 13.82 9.45
C GLN A 185 1.95 13.05 10.22
N PRO A 186 3.21 13.05 9.73
CA PRO A 186 4.26 12.25 10.31
C PRO A 186 4.61 12.74 11.72
N LEU A 187 4.82 11.81 12.64
CA LEU A 187 5.32 12.13 13.98
C LEU A 187 6.76 12.64 13.88
N ASP A 188 7.11 13.63 14.70
CA ASP A 188 8.50 13.94 14.99
C ASP A 188 9.07 12.98 16.05
N GLU A 189 10.34 13.16 16.39
CA GLU A 189 11.03 12.27 17.33
C GLU A 189 10.47 12.36 18.75
N GLU A 190 10.10 13.57 19.19
CA GLU A 190 9.53 13.83 20.51
C GLU A 190 8.15 13.17 20.66
N TRP A 191 7.26 13.42 19.70
CA TRP A 191 5.94 12.80 19.66
C TRP A 191 6.02 11.28 19.50
N GLY A 192 6.95 10.79 18.67
CA GLY A 192 7.20 9.37 18.55
C GLY A 192 7.59 8.75 19.89
N ALA A 193 8.54 9.36 20.62
CA ALA A 193 8.97 8.88 21.93
C ALA A 193 7.84 8.92 22.97
N ARG A 194 7.06 10.01 23.02
CA ARG A 194 5.93 10.19 23.94
C ARG A 194 4.86 9.13 23.68
N LEU A 195 4.42 8.96 22.43
CA LEU A 195 3.39 7.98 22.07
C LEU A 195 3.84 6.53 22.28
N TYR A 196 5.11 6.20 22.00
CA TYR A 196 5.59 4.83 22.15
C TYR A 196 5.93 4.43 23.59
N SER A 197 5.97 5.38 24.52
CA SER A 197 6.23 5.11 25.94
C SER A 197 5.00 5.31 26.85
N ALA A 198 3.91 5.87 26.30
CA ALA A 198 2.67 6.12 27.00
C ALA A 198 1.96 4.83 27.45
N ALA A 199 1.15 4.96 28.50
CA ALA A 199 0.25 3.88 28.92
C ALA A 199 -1.03 3.87 28.07
N ASP A 200 -1.66 2.71 27.93
CA ASP A 200 -2.89 2.53 27.13
C ASP A 200 -4.00 3.53 27.44
N GLY A 201 -4.15 3.92 28.72
CA GLY A 201 -5.17 4.88 29.15
C GLY A 201 -4.94 6.31 28.64
N GLU A 202 -3.72 6.65 28.23
CA GLU A 202 -3.33 8.00 27.78
C GLU A 202 -3.35 8.13 26.26
N HIS A 203 -3.45 7.02 25.52
CA HIS A 203 -3.30 7.04 24.06
C HIS A 203 -4.32 7.92 23.36
N ALA A 204 -5.58 7.94 23.80
CA ALA A 204 -6.62 8.74 23.18
C ALA A 204 -6.29 10.24 23.25
N ASP A 205 -5.97 10.73 24.45
CA ASP A 205 -5.65 12.13 24.70
C ASP A 205 -4.36 12.53 23.95
N LEU A 206 -3.34 11.67 23.98
CA LEU A 206 -2.08 11.94 23.28
C LEU A 206 -2.23 11.96 21.76
N ILE A 207 -3.06 11.08 21.20
CA ILE A 207 -3.33 11.07 19.76
C ILE A 207 -4.10 12.33 19.36
N ASP A 208 -5.07 12.78 20.16
CA ASP A 208 -5.82 14.02 19.88
C ASP A 208 -4.93 15.27 19.98
N GLU A 209 -4.09 15.32 21.02
CA GLU A 209 -3.10 16.39 21.20
C GLU A 209 -2.11 16.42 20.03
N ALA A 210 -1.49 15.29 19.68
CA ALA A 210 -0.58 15.17 18.54
C ALA A 210 -1.25 15.57 17.22
N SER A 211 -2.49 15.14 17.04
CA SER A 211 -3.31 15.43 15.85
C SER A 211 -3.58 16.91 15.66
N SER A 212 -3.68 17.65 16.76
CA SER A 212 -3.94 19.09 16.76
C SER A 212 -2.66 19.92 16.72
N SER A 213 -1.56 19.40 17.24
CA SER A 213 -0.28 20.13 17.31
C SER A 213 0.61 19.93 16.09
N LEU A 214 0.59 18.74 15.46
CA LEU A 214 1.51 18.41 14.38
C LEU A 214 1.00 18.96 13.04
N PRO A 215 1.89 19.53 12.21
CA PRO A 215 1.52 19.91 10.85
C PRO A 215 1.22 18.68 9.99
N THR A 216 0.22 18.80 9.12
CA THR A 216 0.00 17.85 8.03
C THR A 216 1.10 17.97 6.97
N TRP A 217 1.17 17.01 6.06
CA TRP A 217 2.17 16.98 4.98
C TRP A 217 2.18 18.27 4.14
N ALA A 218 1.01 18.87 3.92
CA ALA A 218 0.88 20.11 3.15
C ALA A 218 1.38 21.34 3.93
N GLU A 219 1.29 21.31 5.26
CA GLU A 219 1.66 22.41 6.17
C GLU A 219 3.13 22.35 6.57
N LEU A 220 3.79 21.19 6.43
CA LEU A 220 5.22 21.05 6.70
C LEU A 220 6.04 22.02 5.83
N ASP A 221 7.06 22.64 6.43
CA ASP A 221 8.03 23.42 5.69
C ASP A 221 8.88 22.53 4.76
N GLN A 222 9.54 23.17 3.79
CA GLN A 222 10.31 22.43 2.79
C GLN A 222 11.53 21.71 3.40
N GLY A 223 12.15 22.27 4.44
CA GLY A 223 13.28 21.66 5.14
C GLY A 223 12.87 20.36 5.82
N ARG A 224 11.79 20.39 6.60
CA ARG A 224 11.28 19.20 7.28
C ARG A 224 10.80 18.12 6.31
N ARG A 225 10.13 18.50 5.22
CA ARG A 225 9.77 17.54 4.14
C ARG A 225 11.01 16.86 3.55
N ARG A 226 12.07 17.61 3.27
CA ARG A 226 13.33 17.04 2.75
C ARG A 226 13.93 16.03 3.70
N GLU A 227 14.02 16.38 4.98
CA GLU A 227 14.56 15.50 6.02
C GLU A 227 13.82 14.16 6.09
N ILE A 228 12.49 14.20 6.15
CA ILE A 228 11.64 13.00 6.20
C ILE A 228 11.85 12.13 4.95
N ILE A 229 11.90 12.74 3.77
CA ILE A 229 12.06 12.00 2.51
C ILE A 229 13.45 11.40 2.37
N SER A 230 14.50 12.11 2.77
CA SER A 230 15.87 11.60 2.76
C SER A 230 16.02 10.44 3.74
N GLU A 231 15.48 10.55 4.97
CA GLU A 231 15.45 9.46 5.94
C GLU A 231 14.73 8.24 5.37
N GLN A 232 13.49 8.41 4.92
CA GLN A 232 12.67 7.31 4.41
C GLN A 232 13.33 6.66 3.20
N GLY A 233 13.85 7.45 2.27
CA GLY A 233 14.50 6.95 1.07
C GLY A 233 15.74 6.12 1.39
N ARG A 234 16.58 6.57 2.34
CA ARG A 234 17.72 5.80 2.82
C ARG A 234 17.30 4.52 3.53
N ARG A 235 16.42 4.61 4.53
CA ARG A 235 15.96 3.45 5.33
C ARG A 235 15.25 2.40 4.48
N LEU A 236 14.50 2.83 3.48
CA LEU A 236 13.68 1.97 2.63
C LEU A 236 14.34 1.64 1.28
N LEU A 237 15.62 2.00 1.10
CA LEU A 237 16.45 1.68 -0.07
C LEU A 237 15.83 2.15 -1.40
N TRP A 238 15.33 3.38 -1.45
CA TRP A 238 14.76 3.96 -2.66
C TRP A 238 15.83 4.08 -3.75
N SER A 239 15.42 3.94 -5.02
CA SER A 239 16.34 4.12 -6.15
C SER A 239 16.57 5.60 -6.47
N GLY A 240 17.80 5.97 -6.83
CA GLY A 240 18.17 7.34 -7.22
C GLY A 240 18.88 8.09 -6.09
N SER A 241 18.91 9.41 -6.21
CA SER A 241 19.50 10.33 -5.22
C SER A 241 18.43 10.98 -4.34
N GLU A 242 18.86 11.54 -3.21
CA GLU A 242 17.99 12.33 -2.33
C GLU A 242 17.30 13.48 -3.08
N ASP A 243 18.04 14.21 -3.92
CA ASP A 243 17.50 15.29 -4.75
C ASP A 243 16.33 14.84 -5.61
N LYS A 244 16.42 13.63 -6.18
CA LYS A 244 15.34 13.05 -6.98
C LYS A 244 14.11 12.81 -6.12
N TRP A 245 14.28 12.23 -4.92
CA TRP A 245 13.16 11.92 -4.03
C TRP A 245 12.49 13.20 -3.53
N ILE A 246 13.28 14.22 -3.21
CA ILE A 246 12.82 15.54 -2.78
C ILE A 246 12.00 16.20 -3.89
N ALA A 247 12.52 16.25 -5.11
CA ALA A 247 11.80 16.81 -6.26
C ALA A 247 10.49 16.04 -6.53
N GLU A 248 10.49 14.71 -6.36
CA GLU A 248 9.28 13.91 -6.48
C GLU A 248 8.25 14.19 -5.36
N ALA A 249 8.70 14.62 -4.18
CA ALA A 249 7.85 14.92 -3.03
C ALA A 249 7.18 16.31 -3.12
N GLU A 250 7.67 17.19 -3.99
CA GLU A 250 7.02 18.47 -4.31
C GLU A 250 5.66 18.27 -4.99
N ARG A 251 5.48 17.15 -5.71
CA ARG A 251 4.21 16.72 -6.32
C ARG A 251 3.28 15.99 -5.35
N GLY A 252 3.54 16.08 -4.05
CA GLY A 252 2.80 15.36 -3.01
C GLY A 252 3.53 14.11 -2.52
N LEU A 253 2.89 13.43 -1.56
CA LEU A 253 3.48 12.29 -0.85
C LEU A 253 3.96 11.20 -1.81
N PRO A 254 5.24 10.78 -1.73
CA PRO A 254 5.73 9.66 -2.51
C PRO A 254 4.95 8.38 -2.23
N TRP A 255 4.76 7.56 -3.27
CA TRP A 255 4.06 6.27 -3.13
C TRP A 255 4.79 5.29 -2.21
N GLY A 256 6.11 5.44 -2.06
CA GLY A 256 6.94 4.65 -1.16
C GLY A 256 6.73 4.93 0.32
N SER A 257 6.04 6.04 0.67
CA SER A 257 5.73 6.44 2.04
C SER A 257 4.50 5.70 2.59
N PRO A 258 4.56 5.08 3.78
CA PRO A 258 3.47 4.31 4.39
C PRO A 258 2.19 5.11 4.63
N ARG A 259 1.05 4.54 4.25
CA ARG A 259 -0.29 5.12 4.49
C ARG A 259 -1.19 4.06 5.08
N ILE A 260 -2.21 4.48 5.81
CA ILE A 260 -3.33 3.61 6.20
C ILE A 260 -4.53 4.04 5.38
N MET A 261 -5.11 3.10 4.64
CA MET A 261 -6.26 3.33 3.78
C MET A 261 -7.39 2.39 4.19
N GLY A 262 -8.56 2.98 4.43
CA GLY A 262 -9.78 2.24 4.65
C GLY A 262 -10.22 1.53 3.38
N HIS A 263 -10.54 0.25 3.48
CA HIS A 263 -11.16 -0.50 2.41
C HIS A 263 -12.69 -0.52 2.61
N ARG A 264 -13.46 0.18 1.75
CA ARG A 264 -14.92 0.11 1.78
C ARG A 264 -15.39 -1.20 1.14
N GLY A 265 -15.60 -2.23 1.97
CA GLY A 265 -16.07 -3.54 1.51
C GLY A 265 -16.20 -4.67 2.54
N ALA A 266 -15.87 -4.46 3.83
CA ALA A 266 -16.02 -5.48 4.88
C ALA A 266 -16.91 -5.05 6.07
N GLY A 267 -17.91 -4.19 5.81
CA GLY A 267 -19.15 -4.16 6.59
C GLY A 267 -20.06 -5.37 6.33
N LYS A 268 -19.50 -6.48 5.84
CA LYS A 268 -20.08 -7.80 6.02
C LYS A 268 -19.26 -8.44 7.13
N THR A 269 -19.86 -8.50 8.31
CA THR A 269 -19.80 -9.68 9.15
C THR A 269 -19.83 -10.92 8.26
N HIS A 270 -18.66 -11.40 7.84
CA HIS A 270 -18.49 -12.82 7.63
C HIS A 270 -18.34 -13.37 9.04
N SER A 271 -19.50 -13.60 9.66
CA SER A 271 -19.64 -14.46 10.82
C SER A 271 -18.76 -15.68 10.61
N TRP A 272 -17.92 -15.94 11.60
CA TRP A 272 -17.16 -17.17 11.77
C TRP A 272 -18.06 -18.41 11.61
#